data_AF-A0A8S0S8H2-F1
#
_entry.id   AF-A0A8S0S8H2-F1
#
_cell.length_a   1.000
_cell.length_b   1.000
_cell.length_c   1.000
_cell.angle_alpha   90.00
_cell.angle_beta   90.00
_cell.angle_gamma   90.00
#
_symmetry.space_group_name_H-M   'P 1'
#
loop_
_entity.id
_entity.type
_entity.pdbx_description
1 polymer ?
#
loop_
_entity_poly.entity_id
_entity_poly.type
_entity_poly.pdbx_seq_one_letter_code
_entity_poly.pdbx_strand_id
1 'polypeptide(L)'
;MFFHIVLERNMQLHPRHFGRDLRDKLVTKLMKDVEGTCSGRHGFIVAITGIENVGKGLIRDGTGFVTFPVKYQCVVFRPFKGEILEAVVTMVNKMGFFAEAGPVQIFVSNHVSTIYFLSLLFYL
;
A
#
# COMPACT_ATOMS: atom_id res chain seq x y z
N MET A 1 9.98 -3.00 6.16
CA MET A 1 10.58 -1.66 5.92
C MET A 1 9.62 -0.74 5.17
N PHE A 2 9.73 0.58 5.37
CA PHE A 2 9.03 1.59 4.56
C PHE A 2 9.92 2.10 3.43
N PHE A 3 9.34 2.31 2.24
CA PHE A 3 10.04 2.84 1.08
C PHE A 3 9.26 3.98 0.45
N HIS A 4 9.96 5.03 0.04
CA HIS A 4 9.41 6.05 -0.85
C HIS A 4 9.75 5.68 -2.29
N ILE A 5 8.73 5.42 -3.10
CA ILE A 5 8.90 4.96 -4.48
C ILE A 5 7.95 5.69 -5.42
N VAL A 6 8.24 5.57 -6.72
CA VAL A 6 7.39 6.11 -7.77
C VAL A 6 6.72 4.96 -8.50
N LEU A 7 5.40 5.04 -8.64
CA LEU A 7 4.58 4.06 -9.34
C LEU A 7 3.78 4.74 -10.46
N GLU A 8 3.33 3.92 -11.42
CA GLU A 8 2.47 4.36 -12.51
C GLU A 8 1.18 3.54 -12.50
N ARG A 9 0.04 4.22 -12.71
CA ARG A 9 -1.27 3.59 -12.81
C ARG A 9 -2.10 4.23 -13.91
N ASN A 10 -2.73 3.39 -14.72
CA ASN A 10 -3.71 3.81 -15.72
C ASN A 10 -5.06 4.06 -15.05
N MET A 11 -5.47 5.32 -15.00
CA MET A 11 -6.72 5.77 -14.41
C MET A 11 -7.80 5.94 -15.48
N GLN A 12 -8.93 5.27 -15.32
CA GLN A 12 -10.07 5.39 -16.24
C GLN A 12 -11.10 6.38 -15.70
N LEU A 13 -11.51 7.33 -16.55
CA LEU A 13 -12.51 8.32 -16.21
C LEU A 13 -13.54 8.46 -17.34
N HIS A 14 -14.82 8.55 -16.93
CA HIS A 14 -15.92 8.80 -17.86
C HIS A 14 -15.93 10.29 -18.28
N PRO A 15 -16.20 10.63 -19.56
CA PRO A 15 -16.21 12.01 -20.05
C PRO A 15 -17.11 12.97 -19.26
N ARG A 16 -18.19 12.47 -18.65
CA ARG A 16 -19.07 13.26 -17.75
C ARG A 16 -18.34 13.96 -16.60
N HIS A 17 -17.17 13.46 -16.20
CA HIS A 17 -16.39 14.03 -15.12
C HIS A 17 -15.36 15.07 -15.60
N PHE A 18 -15.26 15.30 -16.91
CA PHE A 18 -14.34 16.24 -17.51
C PHE A 18 -14.75 17.69 -17.21
N GLY A 19 -13.81 18.60 -17.42
CA GLY A 19 -13.98 20.02 -17.13
C GLY A 19 -12.76 20.55 -16.37
N ARG A 20 -12.96 21.70 -15.71
CA ARG A 20 -11.90 22.42 -14.99
C ARG A 20 -11.23 21.56 -13.91
N ASP A 21 -12.00 20.70 -13.25
CA ASP A 21 -11.54 19.91 -12.09
C ASP A 21 -11.09 18.49 -12.49
N LEU A 22 -10.79 18.25 -13.77
CA LEU A 22 -10.40 16.93 -14.28
C LEU A 22 -9.22 16.36 -13.48
N ARG A 23 -8.20 17.19 -13.25
CA ARG A 23 -6.99 16.79 -12.53
C ARG A 23 -7.30 16.40 -11.10
N ASP A 24 -8.07 17.20 -10.38
CA ASP A 24 -8.43 16.95 -8.99
C ASP A 24 -9.27 15.69 -8.84
N LYS A 25 -10.23 15.47 -9.76
CA LYS A 25 -11.02 14.23 -9.79
C LYS A 25 -10.16 12.99 -10.06
N LEU A 26 -9.16 13.09 -10.93
CA LEU A 26 -8.22 12.00 -11.19
C LEU A 26 -7.37 11.70 -9.96
N VAL A 27 -6.86 12.72 -9.27
CA VAL A 27 -6.03 12.55 -8.07
C VAL A 27 -6.85 11.97 -6.92
N THR A 28 -8.04 12.50 -6.66
CA THR A 28 -8.95 11.96 -5.63
C THR A 28 -9.34 10.52 -5.93
N LYS A 29 -9.61 10.20 -7.20
CA LYS A 29 -9.88 8.82 -7.60
C LYS A 29 -8.65 7.92 -7.41
N LEU A 30 -7.46 8.41 -7.77
CA LEU A 30 -6.21 7.66 -7.60
C LEU A 30 -5.98 7.32 -6.13
N MET A 31 -6.05 8.31 -5.23
CA MET A 31 -5.90 8.12 -3.78
C MET A 31 -6.85 7.04 -3.28
N LYS A 32 -8.13 7.16 -3.60
CA LYS A 32 -9.16 6.18 -3.21
C LYS A 32 -8.90 4.78 -3.76
N ASP A 33 -8.36 4.67 -4.96
CA ASP A 33 -8.16 3.39 -5.64
C ASP A 33 -6.87 2.67 -5.22
N VAL A 34 -5.88 3.37 -4.66
CA VAL A 34 -4.54 2.80 -4.38
C VAL A 34 -4.13 2.83 -2.91
N GLU A 35 -4.55 3.82 -2.12
CA GLU A 35 -4.18 3.87 -0.70
C GLU A 35 -4.81 2.71 0.06
N GLY A 36 -4.02 2.07 0.93
CA GLY A 36 -4.42 0.86 1.66
C GLY A 36 -4.39 -0.42 0.83
N THR A 37 -4.11 -0.37 -0.47
CA THR A 37 -4.01 -1.58 -1.30
C THR A 37 -2.66 -2.27 -1.13
N CYS A 38 -2.63 -3.59 -1.31
CA CYS A 38 -1.40 -4.38 -1.28
C CYS A 38 -1.12 -5.01 -2.65
N SER A 39 0.12 -4.89 -3.10
CA SER A 39 0.64 -5.57 -4.27
C SER A 39 1.81 -6.46 -3.87
N GLY A 40 1.81 -7.74 -4.28
CA GLY A 40 2.93 -8.64 -3.97
C GLY A 40 4.31 -8.14 -4.46
N ARG A 41 4.33 -7.28 -5.50
CA ARG A 41 5.58 -6.68 -6.02
C ARG A 41 6.08 -5.50 -5.19
N HIS A 42 5.18 -4.64 -4.70
CA HIS A 42 5.55 -3.35 -4.09
C HIS A 42 5.26 -3.28 -2.59
N GLY A 43 4.50 -4.22 -2.03
CA GLY A 43 4.02 -4.19 -0.65
C GLY A 43 2.70 -3.43 -0.52
N PHE A 44 2.42 -2.98 0.70
CA PHE A 44 1.25 -2.18 1.06
C PHE A 44 1.47 -0.72 0.73
N ILE A 45 0.59 -0.09 -0.04
CA ILE A 45 0.64 1.35 -0.29
C ILE A 45 0.01 2.05 0.92
N VAL A 46 0.83 2.76 1.69
CA VAL A 46 0.41 3.41 2.94
C VAL A 46 -0.25 4.74 2.63
N ALA A 47 0.41 5.57 1.83
CA ALA A 47 -0.08 6.89 1.46
C ALA A 47 0.58 7.37 0.15
N ILE A 48 -0.18 8.11 -0.65
CA ILE A 48 0.37 8.89 -1.76
C ILE A 48 0.97 10.17 -1.18
N THR A 49 2.21 10.45 -1.57
CA THR A 49 2.94 11.66 -1.14
C THR A 49 2.93 12.77 -2.19
N GLY A 50 2.72 12.43 -3.46
CA GLY A 50 2.73 13.42 -4.54
C GLY A 50 2.36 12.84 -5.89
N ILE A 51 2.01 13.72 -6.82
CA ILE A 51 1.72 13.38 -8.21
C ILE A 51 2.84 13.97 -9.08
N GLU A 52 3.64 13.10 -9.72
CA GLU A 52 4.70 13.57 -10.62
C GLU A 52 4.12 14.05 -11.94
N ASN A 53 3.26 13.24 -12.56
CA ASN A 53 2.74 13.53 -13.89
C ASN A 53 1.38 12.88 -14.13
N VAL A 54 0.54 13.58 -14.88
CA VAL A 54 -0.71 13.06 -15.46
C VAL A 54 -0.55 13.14 -16.97
N GLY A 55 -0.34 11.99 -17.60
CA GLY A 55 -0.17 11.91 -19.05
C GLY A 55 -1.47 12.18 -19.81
N LYS A 56 -1.34 12.30 -21.14
CA LYS A 56 -2.47 12.56 -22.03
C LYS A 56 -3.49 11.41 -21.97
N GLY A 57 -4.77 11.77 -21.94
CA GLY A 57 -5.86 10.81 -21.95
C GLY A 57 -5.97 10.11 -23.31
N LEU A 58 -6.05 8.79 -23.29
CA LEU A 58 -6.29 7.94 -24.46
C LEU A 58 -7.74 7.45 -24.43
N ILE A 59 -8.51 7.79 -25.46
CA ILE A 59 -9.90 7.35 -25.59
C ILE A 59 -9.92 5.86 -25.88
N ARG A 60 -10.77 5.12 -25.16
CA ARG A 60 -10.95 3.69 -25.34
C ARG A 60 -12.12 3.44 -26.29
N ASP A 61 -11.84 2.71 -27.35
CA ASP A 61 -12.82 2.37 -28.38
C ASP A 61 -14.04 1.66 -27.79
N GLY A 62 -15.22 1.98 -28.32
CA GLY A 62 -16.50 1.35 -27.97
C GLY A 62 -17.12 1.77 -26.62
N THR A 63 -16.35 2.32 -25.68
CA THR A 63 -16.87 2.68 -24.33
C THR A 63 -16.93 4.17 -24.08
N GLY A 64 -16.17 4.97 -24.83
CA GLY A 64 -16.04 6.42 -24.61
C GLY A 64 -15.28 6.80 -23.33
N PHE A 65 -14.82 5.84 -22.53
CA PHE A 65 -13.96 6.10 -21.39
C PHE A 65 -12.58 6.56 -21.86
N VAL A 66 -11.92 7.38 -21.05
CA VAL A 66 -10.56 7.84 -21.32
C VAL A 66 -9.63 7.32 -20.24
N THR A 67 -8.49 6.79 -20.66
CA THR A 67 -7.44 6.26 -19.79
C THR A 67 -6.31 7.28 -19.69
N PHE A 68 -5.97 7.67 -18.47
CA PHE A 68 -4.89 8.60 -18.15
C PHE A 68 -3.77 7.83 -17.44
N PRO A 69 -2.56 7.75 -18.00
CA PRO A 69 -1.41 7.23 -17.26
C PRO A 69 -1.01 8.27 -16.20
N VAL A 70 -1.07 7.89 -14.93
CA VAL A 70 -0.72 8.77 -13.80
C VAL A 70 0.49 8.21 -13.09
N LYS A 71 1.53 9.03 -12.99
CA LYS A 71 2.76 8.73 -12.26
C LYS A 71 2.74 9.45 -10.93
N TYR A 72 2.89 8.71 -9.84
CA TYR A 72 2.73 9.21 -8.48
C TYR A 72 3.79 8.64 -7.55
N GLN A 73 4.12 9.42 -6.51
CA GLN A 73 5.05 9.03 -5.47
C GLN A 73 4.26 8.56 -4.25
N CYS A 74 4.64 7.43 -3.67
CA CYS A 74 3.98 6.89 -2.50
C CYS A 74 4.97 6.31 -1.49
N VAL A 75 4.53 6.25 -0.24
CA VAL A 75 5.17 5.45 0.79
C VAL A 75 4.54 4.06 0.76
N VAL A 76 5.37 3.04 0.62
CA VAL A 76 4.97 1.64 0.70
C VAL A 76 5.60 0.94 1.90
N PHE A 77 4.86 0.02 2.52
CA PHE A 77 5.37 -0.89 3.54
C PHE A 77 5.58 -2.27 2.92
N ARG A 78 6.84 -2.71 2.84
CA ARG A 78 7.21 -4.00 2.29
C ARG A 78 8.20 -4.69 3.26
N PRO A 79 7.73 -5.63 4.07
CA PRO A 79 8.62 -6.42 4.93
C PRO A 79 9.39 -7.47 4.12
N PHE A 80 10.59 -7.85 4.57
CA PHE A 80 11.41 -8.89 3.93
C PHE A 80 11.67 -10.08 4.86
N LYS A 81 11.96 -11.24 4.27
CA LYS A 81 12.34 -12.43 5.02
C LYS A 81 13.65 -12.16 5.79
N GLY A 82 13.64 -12.40 7.10
CA GLY A 82 14.79 -12.18 7.98
C GLY A 82 14.92 -10.74 8.49
N GLU A 83 14.00 -9.84 8.12
CA GLU A 83 13.93 -8.50 8.69
C GLU A 83 13.45 -8.55 10.15
N ILE A 84 14.05 -7.74 11.02
CA ILE A 84 13.60 -7.53 12.38
C ILE A 84 12.61 -6.36 12.36
N LEU A 85 11.40 -6.58 12.87
CA LEU A 85 10.33 -5.58 12.91
C LEU A 85 9.78 -5.47 14.33
N GLU A 86 9.50 -4.23 14.73
CA GLU A 86 8.70 -3.96 15.92
C GLU A 86 7.22 -4.23 15.61
N ALA A 87 6.55 -4.93 16.52
CA ALA A 87 5.15 -5.31 16.37
C ALA A 87 4.44 -5.26 17.73
N VAL A 88 3.15 -4.93 17.71
CA VAL A 88 2.30 -4.93 18.90
C VAL A 88 1.52 -6.24 18.93
N VAL A 89 1.61 -6.99 20.02
CA VAL A 89 0.86 -8.25 20.19
C VAL A 89 -0.62 -7.92 20.35
N THR A 90 -1.47 -8.52 19.51
CA THR A 90 -2.91 -8.27 19.50
C THR A 90 -3.73 -9.43 20.06
N MET A 91 -3.27 -10.67 19.88
CA MET A 91 -3.96 -11.85 20.39
C MET A 91 -2.98 -12.98 20.70
N VAL A 92 -3.15 -13.63 21.86
CA VAL A 92 -2.37 -14.82 22.24
C VAL A 92 -3.30 -16.03 22.29
N ASN A 93 -2.87 -17.14 21.71
CA ASN A 93 -3.63 -18.40 21.72
C ASN A 93 -2.71 -19.61 21.92
N LYS A 94 -3.29 -20.81 21.98
CA LYS A 94 -2.55 -22.06 22.22
C LYS A 94 -1.55 -22.43 21.11
N MET A 95 -1.74 -21.89 19.90
CA MET A 95 -0.90 -22.19 18.72
C MET A 95 0.25 -21.19 18.54
N GLY A 96 0.16 -20.01 19.18
CA GLY A 96 1.04 -18.88 18.93
C GLY A 96 0.44 -17.56 19.37
N PHE A 97 0.93 -16.47 18.78
CA PHE A 97 0.33 -15.16 18.94
C PHE A 97 0.24 -14.43 17.60
N PHE A 98 -0.75 -13.57 17.49
CA PHE A 98 -0.87 -12.58 16.44
C PHE A 98 -0.29 -11.26 16.93
N ALA A 99 0.46 -10.60 16.05
CA ALA A 99 0.99 -9.27 16.28
C ALA A 99 0.78 -8.40 15.04
N GLU A 100 0.75 -7.09 15.20
CA GLU A 100 0.59 -6.13 14.12
C GLU A 100 1.84 -5.27 14.00
N ALA A 101 2.40 -5.23 12.79
CA ALA A 101 3.52 -4.38 12.42
C ALA A 101 3.06 -3.45 11.29
N GLY A 102 2.62 -2.24 11.64
CA GLY A 102 1.98 -1.33 10.70
C GLY A 102 0.72 -1.96 10.09
N PRO A 103 0.58 -1.99 8.74
CA PRO A 103 -0.62 -2.55 8.08
C PRO A 103 -0.62 -4.08 7.97
N VAL A 104 0.39 -4.78 8.51
CA VAL A 104 0.54 -6.23 8.38
C VAL A 104 0.25 -6.94 9.70
N GLN A 105 -0.62 -7.94 9.64
CA GLN A 105 -0.80 -8.93 10.71
C GLN A 105 0.19 -10.09 10.53
N ILE A 106 0.92 -10.38 11.60
CA ILE A 106 1.94 -11.42 11.69
C ILE A 106 1.41 -12.50 12.63
N PHE A 107 1.56 -13.76 12.25
CA PHE A 107 1.34 -14.89 13.15
C PHE A 107 2.68 -15.54 13.49
N VAL A 108 2.95 -15.67 14.79
CA VAL A 108 4.15 -16.34 15.31
C VAL A 108 3.72 -17.61 16.01
N SER A 109 4.17 -18.77 15.49
CA SER A 109 3.84 -20.07 16.07
C SER A 109 4.72 -20.40 17.27
N ASN A 110 4.13 -21.06 18.27
CA ASN A 110 4.80 -21.55 19.47
C ASN A 110 6.01 -22.46 19.18
N HIS A 111 6.06 -23.13 18.04
CA HIS A 111 7.20 -23.98 17.66
C HIS A 111 8.47 -23.18 17.31
N VAL A 112 8.33 -21.90 16.98
CA VAL A 112 9.44 -21.02 16.54
C VAL A 112 9.82 -20.02 17.64
N SER A 113 8.96 -19.85 18.65
CA SER A 113 9.08 -18.83 19.71
C SER A 113 10.36 -18.92 20.56
N THR A 114 10.98 -20.10 20.67
CA THR A 114 12.16 -20.31 21.51
C THR A 114 13.42 -19.57 21.00
N ILE A 115 13.45 -19.13 19.74
CA ILE A 115 14.70 -18.66 19.09
C ILE A 115 14.83 -17.12 19.01
N TYR A 116 13.73 -16.35 19.06
CA TYR A 116 13.76 -14.90 18.75
C TYR A 116 13.26 -13.96 19.85
N PHE A 117 12.90 -14.48 21.04
CA PHE A 117 12.24 -13.69 22.10
C PHE A 117 13.18 -12.88 23.03
N LEU A 118 14.50 -12.94 22.84
CA LEU A 118 15.46 -12.29 23.76
C LEU A 118 15.44 -10.75 23.73
N SER A 119 14.81 -10.10 22.74
CA SER A 119 14.66 -8.62 22.75
C SER A 119 13.33 -8.13 23.33
N LEU A 120 12.29 -8.97 23.43
CA LEU A 120 10.96 -8.55 23.90
C LEU A 120 10.89 -8.43 25.44
N LEU A 121 11.76 -9.14 26.15
CA LEU A 121 11.78 -9.21 27.62
C LEU A 121 12.51 -8.04 28.32
N PHE A 122 13.18 -7.15 27.58
CA PHE A 122 13.89 -6.01 28.17
C PHE A 122 13.10 -4.68 28.12
N TYR A 123 11.89 -4.69 27.56
CA TYR A 123 11.03 -3.51 27.45
C TYR A 123 9.70 -3.60 28.23
N LEU A 124 9.57 -4.57 29.14
CA LEU A 124 8.48 -4.67 30.12
C LEU A 124 9.03 -4.73 31.54
#